data_AF-A0A973Z3Y4-F1
#
_entry.id   AF-A0A973Z3Y4-F1
#
_cell.length_a   1.000
_cell.length_b   1.000
_cell.length_c   1.000
_cell.angle_alpha   90.00
_cell.angle_beta   90.00
_cell.angle_gamma   90.00
#
_symmetry.space_group_name_H-M   'P 1'
#
loop_
_entity.id
_entity.type
_entity.pdbx_description
1 polymer ?
#
loop_
_entity_poly.entity_id
_entity_poly.type
_entity_poly.pdbx_seq_one_letter_code
_entity_poly.pdbx_strand_id
1 'polypeptide(L)'
;WDRRCRFFVDAIDRFDVARRGDPHWLSIQFMRTMKVDREAAALLLKALGDHPHPDEALAAFTMPTLVVCGSEDHDNGPASELAAALPNPNARYEEIPGTHMSSVTSPQLGEAIAAFLSAD
;
A
#
# COMPACT_ATOMS: atom_id res chain seq x y z
N TRP A 1 8.46 2.48 -6.70
CA TRP A 1 7.80 1.15 -6.73
C TRP A 1 8.82 0.01 -6.74
N ASP A 2 9.93 0.17 -7.46
CA ASP A 2 11.04 -0.76 -7.57
C ASP A 2 11.51 -1.45 -6.28
N ARG A 3 11.68 -0.69 -5.19
CA ARG A 3 12.14 -1.25 -3.90
C ARG A 3 11.17 -2.31 -3.35
N ARG A 4 9.87 -2.05 -3.49
CA ARG A 4 8.80 -2.93 -3.00
C ARG A 4 8.66 -4.17 -3.89
N CYS A 5 8.76 -4.01 -5.20
CA CYS A 5 8.81 -5.15 -6.12
C CYS A 5 10.00 -6.07 -5.85
N ARG A 6 11.21 -5.52 -5.64
CA ARG A 6 12.40 -6.30 -5.28
C ARG A 6 12.20 -7.12 -4.01
N PHE A 7 11.61 -6.55 -2.96
CA PHE A 7 11.32 -7.28 -1.72
C PHE A 7 10.49 -8.55 -1.97
N PHE A 8 9.47 -8.48 -2.83
CA PHE A 8 8.63 -9.65 -3.13
C PHE A 8 9.29 -10.63 -4.11
N VAL A 9 10.13 -10.15 -5.04
CA VAL A 9 10.97 -11.03 -5.86
C VAL A 9 11.92 -11.83 -4.97
N ASP A 10 12.60 -11.18 -4.02
CA ASP A 10 13.48 -11.85 -3.06
C ASP A 10 12.71 -12.86 -2.18
N ALA A 11 11.47 -12.53 -1.80
CA ALA A 11 10.60 -13.46 -1.06
C ALA A 11 10.25 -14.71 -1.89
N ILE A 12 10.02 -14.57 -3.19
CA ILE A 12 9.78 -15.69 -4.12
C ILE A 12 11.03 -16.56 -4.25
N ASP A 13 12.19 -15.95 -4.43
CA ASP A 13 13.47 -16.67 -4.54
C ASP A 13 13.81 -17.44 -3.25
N ARG A 14 13.38 -16.94 -2.09
CA ARG A 14 13.61 -17.54 -0.77
C ARG A 14 12.48 -18.45 -0.29
N PHE A 15 11.45 -18.68 -1.09
CA PHE A 15 10.17 -19.26 -0.66
C PHE A 15 10.31 -20.60 0.11
N ASP A 16 11.26 -21.45 -0.27
CA ASP A 16 11.45 -22.78 0.33
C ASP A 16 12.51 -22.80 1.46
N VAL A 17 13.33 -21.76 1.56
CA VAL A 17 14.46 -21.69 2.51
C VAL A 17 14.25 -20.71 3.66
N ALA A 18 13.39 -19.71 3.51
CA ALA A 18 13.09 -18.76 4.58
C ALA A 18 12.56 -19.46 5.83
N ARG A 19 12.91 -18.94 6.99
CA ARG A 19 12.51 -19.44 8.32
C ARG A 19 11.95 -18.29 9.15
N ARG A 20 11.23 -18.62 10.23
CA ARG A 20 10.68 -17.60 11.13
C ARG A 20 11.80 -16.69 11.64
N GLY A 21 11.62 -15.38 11.50
CA GLY A 21 12.65 -14.37 11.76
C GLY A 21 13.30 -13.80 10.50
N ASP A 22 13.17 -14.47 9.34
CA ASP A 22 13.52 -13.86 8.05
C ASP A 22 12.52 -12.74 7.72
N PRO A 23 12.98 -11.56 7.24
CA PRO A 23 12.10 -10.45 6.86
C PRO A 23 10.98 -10.83 5.87
N HIS A 24 11.22 -11.81 5.00
CA HIS A 24 10.26 -12.27 4.00
C HIS A 24 9.32 -13.37 4.52
N TRP A 25 9.54 -13.89 5.72
CA TRP A 25 8.84 -15.08 6.21
C TRP A 25 7.31 -14.92 6.24
N LEU A 26 6.80 -13.78 6.71
CA LEU A 26 5.36 -13.51 6.77
C LEU A 26 4.74 -13.46 5.36
N SER A 27 5.37 -12.77 4.42
CA SER A 27 4.92 -12.72 3.02
C SER A 27 4.92 -14.12 2.39
N ILE A 28 5.92 -14.95 2.68
CA ILE A 28 5.97 -16.34 2.21
C ILE A 28 4.84 -17.18 2.83
N GLN A 29 4.54 -17.03 4.12
CA GLN A 29 3.40 -17.73 4.73
C GLN A 29 2.07 -17.29 4.09
N PHE A 30 1.92 -16.00 3.81
CA PHE A 30 0.75 -15.48 3.10
C PHE A 30 0.62 -16.09 1.69
N MET A 31 1.72 -16.12 0.92
CA MET A 31 1.74 -16.75 -0.40
C MET A 31 1.37 -18.24 -0.35
N ARG A 32 1.81 -18.98 0.67
CA ARG A 32 1.42 -20.39 0.89
C ARG A 32 -0.08 -20.53 1.14
N THR A 33 -0.64 -19.73 2.04
CA THR A 33 -2.08 -19.74 2.37
C THR A 33 -2.94 -19.41 1.15
N MET A 34 -2.53 -18.40 0.38
CA MET A 34 -3.25 -17.94 -0.81
C MET A 34 -2.99 -18.81 -2.06
N LYS A 35 -2.08 -19.79 -1.98
CA LYS A 35 -1.65 -20.64 -3.10
C LYS A 35 -1.20 -19.83 -4.31
N VAL A 36 -0.39 -18.81 -4.07
CA VAL A 36 0.12 -17.89 -5.11
C VAL A 36 0.94 -18.67 -6.15
N ASP A 37 0.62 -18.44 -7.43
CA ASP A 37 1.50 -18.83 -8.53
C ASP A 37 2.72 -17.91 -8.54
N ARG A 38 3.86 -18.46 -8.14
CA ARG A 38 5.12 -17.72 -7.98
C ARG A 38 5.74 -17.30 -9.31
N GLU A 39 5.53 -18.08 -10.37
CA GLU A 39 6.07 -17.75 -11.69
C GLU A 39 5.30 -16.57 -12.28
N ALA A 40 3.97 -16.63 -12.24
CA ALA A 40 3.11 -15.53 -12.67
C ALA A 40 3.35 -14.27 -11.83
N ALA A 41 3.46 -14.41 -10.50
CA ALA A 41 3.75 -13.27 -9.61
C ALA A 41 5.11 -12.63 -9.91
N ALA A 42 6.15 -13.42 -10.13
CA ALA A 42 7.48 -12.90 -10.46
C ALA A 42 7.49 -12.14 -11.80
N LEU A 43 6.77 -12.62 -12.81
CA LEU A 43 6.61 -11.93 -14.09
C LEU A 43 5.89 -10.59 -13.93
N LEU A 44 4.78 -10.57 -13.19
CA LEU A 44 4.04 -9.35 -12.90
C LEU A 44 4.91 -8.33 -12.15
N LEU A 45 5.58 -8.74 -11.08
CA LEU A 45 6.44 -7.86 -10.27
C LEU A 45 7.57 -7.24 -11.08
N LYS A 46 8.12 -7.96 -12.07
CA LYS A 46 9.16 -7.45 -12.99
C LYS A 46 8.62 -6.50 -14.06
N ALA A 47 7.33 -6.56 -14.35
CA ALA A 47 6.68 -5.69 -15.33
C ALA A 47 6.19 -4.36 -14.73
N LEU A 48 6.09 -4.27 -13.40
CA LEU A 48 5.69 -3.03 -12.74
C LEU A 48 6.86 -2.06 -12.64
N GLY A 49 6.58 -0.76 -12.83
CA GLY A 49 7.55 0.32 -12.71
C GLY A 49 6.90 1.58 -12.18
N ASP A 50 7.74 2.58 -11.87
CA ASP A 50 7.27 3.89 -11.44
C ASP A 50 6.58 4.66 -12.57
N HIS A 51 5.59 5.49 -12.23
CA HIS A 51 4.97 6.39 -13.18
C HIS A 51 6.03 7.37 -13.71
N PRO A 52 6.14 7.61 -15.03
CA PRO A 52 7.21 8.42 -15.60
C PRO A 52 7.14 9.90 -15.16
N HIS A 53 5.94 10.39 -14.84
CA HIS A 53 5.68 11.76 -14.41
C HIS A 53 4.76 11.76 -13.17
N PRO A 54 5.25 11.37 -11.98
CA PRO A 54 4.40 11.19 -10.81
C PRO A 54 3.76 12.52 -10.36
N ASP A 55 4.49 13.63 -10.44
CA ASP A 55 3.96 14.95 -10.05
C ASP A 55 2.81 15.41 -10.96
N GLU A 56 2.91 15.16 -12.27
CA GLU A 56 1.82 15.45 -13.22
C GLU A 56 0.60 14.57 -12.94
N ALA A 57 0.81 13.29 -12.64
CA ALA A 57 -0.27 12.38 -12.27
C ALA A 57 -0.99 12.82 -11.00
N LEU A 58 -0.25 13.27 -9.97
CA LEU A 58 -0.82 13.79 -8.73
C LEU A 58 -1.55 15.12 -8.95
N ALA A 59 -1.01 16.01 -9.78
CA ALA A 59 -1.62 17.29 -10.11
C ALA A 59 -3.00 17.15 -10.81
N ALA A 60 -3.25 16.01 -11.46
CA ALA A 60 -4.52 15.73 -12.13
C ALA A 60 -5.69 15.47 -11.15
N PHE A 61 -5.42 15.22 -9.86
CA PHE A 61 -6.44 15.01 -8.82
C PHE A 61 -6.98 16.36 -8.34
N THR A 62 -7.85 16.97 -9.14
CA THR A 62 -8.43 18.29 -8.86
C THR A 62 -9.72 18.23 -8.01
N MET A 63 -10.24 17.04 -7.73
CA MET A 63 -11.40 16.83 -6.86
C MET A 63 -10.96 16.72 -5.39
N PRO A 64 -11.85 17.00 -4.41
CA PRO A 64 -11.61 16.61 -3.02
C PRO A 64 -11.19 15.15 -2.92
N THR A 65 -10.16 14.87 -2.12
CA THR A 65 -9.48 13.59 -2.00
C THR A 65 -9.16 13.31 -0.54
N LEU A 66 -9.56 12.15 -0.05
CA LEU A 66 -9.16 11.62 1.24
C LEU A 66 -8.01 10.64 1.07
N VAL A 67 -6.94 10.82 1.84
CA VAL A 67 -5.88 9.84 2.04
C VAL A 67 -6.05 9.29 3.46
N VAL A 68 -6.63 8.11 3.57
CA VAL A 68 -6.83 7.41 4.86
C VAL A 68 -5.86 6.23 4.98
N CYS A 69 -5.18 6.11 6.11
CA CYS A 69 -4.16 5.07 6.32
C CYS A 69 -4.10 4.60 7.78
N GLY A 70 -3.69 3.35 7.98
CA GLY A 70 -3.44 2.79 9.31
C GLY A 70 -2.23 3.44 9.99
N SER A 71 -2.30 3.70 11.30
CA SER A 71 -1.24 4.30 12.11
C SER A 71 0.07 3.50 12.13
N GLU A 72 -0.01 2.20 11.82
CA GLU A 72 1.12 1.28 11.74
C GLU A 72 1.33 0.75 10.31
N ASP A 73 0.62 1.30 9.31
CA ASP A 73 0.81 0.96 7.90
C ASP A 73 1.87 1.87 7.26
N HIS A 74 3.03 1.28 6.98
CA HIS A 74 4.12 1.94 6.26
C HIS A 74 4.51 1.16 5.00
N ASP A 75 3.65 0.26 4.55
CA ASP A 75 3.95 -0.69 3.50
C ASP A 75 4.28 0.03 2.18
N ASN A 76 3.50 1.06 1.85
CA ASN A 76 3.65 1.84 0.62
C ASN A 76 4.38 3.18 0.84
N GLY A 77 4.98 3.39 2.02
CA GLY A 77 5.52 4.68 2.44
C GLY A 77 4.50 5.55 3.20
N PRO A 78 4.90 6.75 3.64
CA PRO A 78 4.10 7.62 4.48
C PRO A 78 2.91 8.23 3.71
N ALA A 79 1.70 7.89 4.12
CA ALA A 79 0.47 8.41 3.50
C ALA A 79 0.29 9.93 3.66
N SER A 80 0.85 10.52 4.71
CA SER A 80 0.84 11.98 4.92
C SER A 80 1.64 12.73 3.85
N GLU A 81 2.71 12.15 3.31
CA GLU A 81 3.48 12.75 2.21
C GLU A 81 2.68 12.73 0.90
N LEU A 82 1.92 11.66 0.64
CA LEU A 82 1.01 11.62 -0.50
C LEU A 82 -0.06 12.72 -0.40
N ALA A 83 -0.67 12.90 0.77
CA ALA A 83 -1.65 13.96 0.98
C ALA A 83 -1.05 15.36 0.79
N ALA A 84 0.20 15.57 1.20
CA ALA A 84 0.91 16.84 1.01
C ALA A 84 1.31 17.10 -0.46
N ALA A 85 1.50 16.06 -1.25
CA ALA A 85 1.85 16.15 -2.67
C ALA A 85 0.64 16.38 -3.60
N LEU A 86 -0.57 16.07 -3.12
CA LEU A 86 -1.81 16.36 -3.86
C LEU A 86 -2.14 17.86 -3.84
N PRO A 87 -2.87 18.39 -4.85
CA PRO A 87 -3.25 19.79 -4.89
C PRO A 87 -4.04 20.26 -3.64
N ASN A 88 -3.46 21.13 -2.82
CA ASN A 88 -4.11 21.76 -1.67
C ASN A 88 -5.05 22.90 -2.16
N PRO A 89 -6.30 23.04 -1.68
CA PRO A 89 -6.92 22.46 -0.47
C PRO A 89 -7.69 21.16 -0.66
N ASN A 90 -7.52 20.48 -1.79
CA ASN A 90 -8.38 19.35 -2.14
C ASN A 90 -7.95 18.02 -1.50
N ALA A 91 -6.90 17.96 -0.68
CA ALA A 91 -6.45 16.73 -0.06
C ALA A 91 -6.51 16.79 1.48
N ARG A 92 -7.08 15.75 2.08
CA ARG A 92 -7.12 15.54 3.54
C ARG A 92 -6.42 14.23 3.87
N TYR A 93 -5.54 14.26 4.86
CA TYR A 93 -4.99 13.05 5.48
C TYR A 93 -5.81 12.67 6.72
N GLU A 94 -6.09 11.38 6.88
CA GLU A 94 -6.70 10.83 8.09
C GLU A 94 -6.01 9.53 8.50
N GLU A 95 -5.54 9.50 9.74
CA GLU A 95 -4.93 8.30 10.32
C GLU A 95 -5.95 7.54 11.16
N ILE A 96 -6.03 6.22 10.94
CA ILE A 96 -6.89 5.32 11.71
C ILE A 96 -6.03 4.26 12.42
N PRO A 97 -6.48 3.65 13.53
CA PRO A 97 -5.68 2.63 14.20
C PRO A 97 -5.43 1.40 13.32
N GLY A 98 -4.20 0.88 13.38
CA GLY A 98 -3.86 -0.45 12.90
C GLY A 98 -2.80 -0.52 11.79
N THR A 99 -2.42 -1.75 11.47
CA THR A 99 -1.46 -2.14 10.44
C THR A 99 -2.11 -2.18 9.06
N HIS A 100 -1.32 -2.46 8.02
CA HIS A 100 -1.80 -2.75 6.66
C HIS A 100 -2.96 -3.77 6.61
N MET A 101 -2.87 -4.83 7.43
CA MET A 101 -3.84 -5.92 7.40
C MET A 101 -5.00 -5.73 8.38
N SER A 102 -4.83 -4.96 9.46
CA SER A 102 -5.88 -4.79 10.47
C SER A 102 -6.75 -3.56 10.23
N SER A 103 -6.17 -2.46 9.73
CA SER A 103 -6.89 -1.21 9.48
C SER A 103 -8.02 -1.37 8.46
N VAL A 104 -7.83 -2.20 7.43
CA VAL A 104 -8.84 -2.47 6.38
C VAL A 104 -10.11 -3.14 6.92
N THR A 105 -10.00 -3.85 8.04
CA THR A 105 -11.15 -4.50 8.69
C THR A 105 -11.76 -3.64 9.81
N SER A 106 -11.16 -2.49 10.11
CA SER A 106 -11.56 -1.63 11.23
C SER A 106 -12.77 -0.76 10.86
N PRO A 107 -13.74 -0.55 11.78
CA PRO A 107 -14.87 0.35 11.55
C PRO A 107 -14.45 1.77 11.17
N GLN A 108 -13.33 2.25 11.73
CA GLN A 108 -12.80 3.61 11.51
C GLN A 108 -12.49 3.89 10.04
N LEU A 109 -12.14 2.88 9.23
CA LEU A 109 -11.97 3.08 7.79
C LEU A 109 -13.29 3.50 7.15
N GLY A 110 -14.39 2.82 7.49
CA GLY A 110 -15.72 3.15 6.98
C GLY A 110 -16.21 4.49 7.50
N GLU A 111 -15.96 4.80 8.78
CA GLU A 111 -16.32 6.08 9.39
C GLU A 111 -15.59 7.27 8.73
N ALA A 112 -14.28 7.15 8.50
CA ALA A 112 -13.49 8.17 7.82
C ALA A 112 -13.99 8.44 6.39
N ILE A 113 -14.27 7.37 5.63
CA ILE A 113 -14.82 7.47 4.28
C ILE A 113 -16.21 8.12 4.30
N ALA A 114 -17.10 7.68 5.20
CA ALA A 114 -18.45 8.22 5.31
C ALA A 114 -18.42 9.71 5.67
N ALA A 115 -17.61 10.10 6.65
CA ALA A 115 -17.46 11.49 7.07
C ALA A 115 -16.92 12.39 5.96
N PHE A 116 -15.98 11.89 5.14
CA PHE A 116 -15.49 12.61 3.98
C PHE A 116 -16.55 12.78 2.89
N LEU A 117 -17.30 11.73 2.58
CA LEU A 117 -18.34 11.76 1.54
C LEU A 117 -19.58 12.58 1.95
N SER A 118 -19.82 12.75 3.24
CA SER A 118 -20.93 13.57 3.77
C SER A 118 -20.53 15.00 4.12
N ALA A 119 -19.27 15.39 3.89
CA ALA A 119 -18.83 16.76 4.09
C ALA A 119 -19.34 17.63 2.93
N ASP A 120 -20.14 18.64 3.25
CA ASP A 120 -20.70 19.61 2.29
C ASP A 120 -19.64 20.46 1.60
#